data_AF-A0A1B6L8S2-F1
#
_entry.id   AF-A0A1B6L8S2-F1
#
_cell.length_a   1.000
_cell.length_b   1.000
_cell.length_c   1.000
_cell.angle_alpha   90.00
_cell.angle_beta   90.00
_cell.angle_gamma   90.00
#
_symmetry.space_group_name_H-M   'P 1'
#
loop_
_entity.id
_entity.type
_entity.pdbx_description
1 polymer ?
#
loop_
_entity_poly.entity_id
_entity_poly.type
_entity_poly.pdbx_seq_one_letter_code
_entity_poly.pdbx_strand_id
1 'polypeptide(L)'
;LPRIDGKLAYISKGRDMLWNIEPERQTRTPNRNILRMRMGIVAATVKDVKTPIEVWEKFFTADMIEEVTHNSNIWIEKNKNKYGRERDTHLTDVQEIKAAIGIIYMAGVMRNSHKILEDLWATDGTGIEVFRCTMSIKRFKFLLRCLRFDDVTTRQER
;
A
#
# COMPACT_ATOMS: atom_id res chain seq x y z
N LEU A 1 -26.88 -8.89 41.77
CA LEU A 1 -25.82 -8.53 40.81
C LEU A 1 -25.47 -9.77 39.99
N PRO A 2 -25.23 -9.62 38.68
CA PRO A 2 -24.87 -10.72 37.80
C PRO A 2 -23.55 -11.36 38.23
N ARG A 3 -23.45 -12.68 38.03
CA ARG A 3 -22.29 -13.47 38.47
C ARG A 3 -21.79 -14.39 37.35
N ILE A 4 -20.47 -14.51 37.21
CA ILE A 4 -19.78 -15.54 36.42
C ILE A 4 -19.00 -16.40 37.42
N ASP A 5 -19.13 -17.73 37.35
CA ASP A 5 -18.42 -18.68 38.23
C ASP A 5 -18.49 -18.32 39.73
N GLY A 6 -19.66 -17.85 40.16
CA GLY A 6 -19.93 -17.46 41.55
C GLY A 6 -19.36 -16.10 41.97
N LYS A 7 -18.61 -15.40 41.11
CA LYS A 7 -18.03 -14.07 41.35
C LYS A 7 -18.88 -12.96 40.78
N LEU A 8 -18.84 -11.78 41.39
CA LEU A 8 -19.52 -10.60 40.87
C LEU A 8 -18.90 -10.15 39.54
N ALA A 9 -19.75 -9.79 38.58
CA ALA A 9 -19.36 -9.31 37.26
C ALA A 9 -20.03 -7.97 36.93
N TYR A 10 -19.38 -7.14 36.13
CA TYR A 10 -20.02 -6.01 35.45
C TYR A 10 -20.75 -6.51 34.20
N ILE A 11 -21.90 -5.92 33.89
CA ILE A 11 -22.67 -6.21 32.68
C ILE A 11 -22.51 -5.07 31.68
N SER A 12 -22.23 -5.40 30.42
CA SER A 12 -22.30 -4.47 29.29
C SER A 12 -23.69 -3.87 29.17
N LYS A 13 -23.79 -2.63 28.68
CA LYS A 13 -25.07 -1.92 28.49
C LYS A 13 -26.06 -2.72 27.61
N GLY A 14 -25.56 -3.54 26.68
CA GLY A 14 -26.35 -4.44 25.84
C GLY A 14 -26.74 -5.78 26.50
N ARG A 15 -26.28 -6.07 27.73
CA ARG A 15 -26.39 -7.36 28.43
C ARG A 15 -25.83 -8.57 27.67
N ASP A 16 -25.00 -8.32 26.68
CA ASP A 16 -24.35 -9.30 25.81
C ASP A 16 -23.00 -9.77 26.34
N MET A 17 -22.34 -8.96 27.16
CA MET A 17 -21.04 -9.27 27.75
C MET A 17 -21.01 -9.05 29.25
N LEU A 18 -20.28 -9.94 29.92
CA LEU A 18 -20.02 -9.93 31.35
C LEU A 18 -18.51 -9.81 31.58
N TRP A 19 -18.09 -8.89 32.46
CA TRP A 19 -16.70 -8.66 32.81
C TRP A 19 -16.45 -9.00 34.28
N ASN A 20 -15.48 -9.85 34.57
CA ASN A 20 -15.12 -10.17 35.95
C ASN A 20 -14.58 -8.92 36.67
N ILE A 21 -15.09 -8.66 37.89
CA ILE A 21 -14.66 -7.51 38.70
C ILE A 21 -13.29 -7.77 39.33
N GLU A 22 -13.02 -9.01 39.71
CA GLU A 22 -11.73 -9.41 40.27
C GLU A 22 -10.75 -9.75 39.15
N PRO A 23 -9.50 -9.25 39.22
CA PRO A 23 -8.47 -9.69 38.29
C PRO A 23 -8.23 -11.20 38.43
N GLU A 24 -7.94 -11.86 37.31
CA GLU A 24 -7.57 -13.28 37.34
C GLU A 24 -6.34 -13.47 38.24
N ARG A 25 -6.40 -14.46 39.14
CA ARG A 25 -5.23 -14.84 39.92
C ARG A 25 -4.16 -15.30 38.94
N GLN A 26 -2.98 -14.66 39.01
CA GLN A 26 -1.81 -15.05 38.23
C GLN A 26 -1.40 -16.48 38.62
N THR A 27 -1.95 -17.45 37.90
CA THR A 27 -1.54 -18.84 38.00
C THR A 27 -0.45 -19.09 36.98
N ARG A 28 0.46 -20.03 37.27
CA ARG A 28 1.46 -20.46 36.30
C ARG A 28 0.73 -20.94 35.05
N THR A 29 1.02 -20.32 33.91
CA THR A 29 0.47 -20.74 32.62
C THR A 29 0.67 -22.25 32.45
N PRO A 30 -0.40 -23.05 32.27
CA PRO A 30 -0.28 -24.50 32.15
C PRO A 30 0.58 -24.86 30.93
N ASN A 31 1.40 -25.90 31.08
CA ASN A 31 2.29 -26.36 30.02
C ASN A 31 1.45 -27.00 28.92
N ARG A 32 1.10 -26.23 27.88
CA ARG A 32 0.40 -26.71 26.69
C ARG A 32 1.37 -26.77 25.52
N ASN A 33 1.23 -27.77 24.66
CA ASN A 33 1.98 -27.84 23.42
C ASN A 33 1.57 -26.66 22.51
N ILE A 34 2.36 -25.58 22.54
CA ILE A 34 2.25 -24.51 21.57
C ILE A 34 2.87 -25.07 20.28
N LEU A 35 2.03 -25.59 19.39
CA LEU A 35 2.43 -25.92 18.03
C LEU A 35 2.86 -24.62 17.33
N ARG A 36 4.16 -24.30 17.38
CA ARG A 36 4.75 -23.24 16.57
C ARG A 36 4.86 -23.78 15.16
N MET A 37 3.80 -23.65 14.36
CA MET A 37 3.91 -23.86 12.93
C MET A 37 4.98 -22.88 12.42
N ARG A 38 6.13 -23.41 11.98
CA ARG A 38 7.08 -22.60 11.19
C ARG A 38 6.33 -22.25 9.92
N MET A 39 5.86 -21.01 9.84
CA MET A 39 5.38 -20.40 8.60
C MET A 39 6.61 -20.17 7.70
N GLY A 40 7.17 -21.26 7.15
CA GLY A 40 8.12 -21.16 6.06
C GLY A 40 7.42 -20.61 4.82
N ILE A 41 8.20 -20.21 3.81
CA ILE A 41 7.67 -19.87 2.48
C ILE A 41 6.78 -21.04 2.02
N VAL A 42 5.47 -20.78 1.95
CA VAL A 42 4.44 -21.81 1.76
C VAL A 42 4.41 -22.31 0.30
N ALA A 43 4.89 -21.49 -0.64
CA ALA A 43 4.86 -21.80 -2.07
C ALA A 43 6.24 -22.25 -2.58
N ALA A 44 6.31 -23.44 -3.20
CA ALA A 44 7.52 -23.94 -3.85
C ALA A 44 8.09 -22.98 -4.91
N THR A 45 7.22 -22.19 -5.54
CA THR A 45 7.51 -21.23 -6.62
C THR A 45 8.39 -20.05 -6.23
N VAL A 46 8.62 -19.83 -4.93
CA VAL A 46 9.41 -18.69 -4.41
C VAL A 46 10.70 -19.14 -3.74
N LYS A 47 11.01 -20.45 -3.76
CA LYS A 47 12.21 -21.00 -3.11
C LYS A 47 13.52 -20.56 -3.75
N ASP A 48 13.51 -20.30 -5.06
CA ASP A 48 14.71 -19.97 -5.82
C ASP A 48 14.95 -18.46 -6.01
N VAL A 49 14.05 -17.64 -5.46
CA VAL A 49 14.14 -16.18 -5.54
C VAL A 49 15.23 -15.66 -4.59
N LYS A 50 16.19 -14.89 -5.12
CA LYS A 50 17.38 -14.44 -4.38
C LYS A 50 17.49 -12.94 -4.27
N THR A 51 16.90 -12.20 -5.21
CA THR A 51 17.03 -10.74 -5.24
C THR A 51 15.75 -10.06 -4.75
N PRO A 52 15.84 -8.88 -4.11
CA PRO A 52 14.65 -8.12 -3.69
C PRO A 52 13.70 -7.79 -4.83
N ILE A 53 14.22 -7.58 -6.05
CA ILE A 53 13.41 -7.28 -7.22
C ILE A 53 12.62 -8.50 -7.70
N GLU A 54 13.24 -9.68 -7.73
CA GLU A 54 12.53 -10.93 -8.05
C GLU A 54 11.42 -11.23 -7.03
N VAL A 55 11.66 -10.93 -5.74
CA VAL A 55 10.61 -11.03 -4.71
C VAL A 55 9.49 -10.05 -5.02
N TRP A 56 9.83 -8.80 -5.32
CA TRP A 56 8.86 -7.76 -5.62
C TRP A 56 7.96 -8.12 -6.81
N GLU A 57 8.53 -8.70 -7.87
CA GLU A 57 7.79 -9.17 -9.05
C GLU A 57 6.81 -10.32 -8.77
N LYS A 58 6.94 -11.01 -7.63
CA LYS A 58 5.92 -11.98 -7.19
C LYS A 58 4.69 -11.32 -6.55
N PHE A 59 4.85 -10.12 -5.99
CA PHE A 59 3.74 -9.35 -5.43
C PHE A 59 3.09 -8.43 -6.46
N PHE A 60 3.91 -7.86 -7.35
CA PHE A 60 3.49 -7.00 -8.45
C PHE A 60 3.86 -7.67 -9.76
N THR A 61 2.96 -8.50 -10.28
CA THR A 61 3.20 -9.23 -11.53
C THR A 61 3.25 -8.29 -12.73
N ALA A 62 3.86 -8.73 -13.83
CA ALA A 62 3.88 -7.97 -15.07
C ALA A 62 2.46 -7.58 -15.52
N ASP A 63 1.54 -8.55 -15.52
CA ASP A 63 0.13 -8.35 -15.89
C ASP A 63 -0.54 -7.25 -15.05
N MET A 64 -0.29 -7.20 -13.74
CA MET A 64 -0.86 -6.15 -12.88
C MET A 64 -0.34 -4.76 -13.26
N ILE A 65 0.96 -4.64 -13.55
CA ILE A 65 1.55 -3.36 -13.95
C ILE A 65 1.07 -2.95 -15.34
N GLU A 66 0.95 -3.91 -16.26
CA GLU A 66 0.41 -3.68 -17.61
C GLU A 66 -1.05 -3.23 -17.55
N GLU A 67 -1.88 -3.87 -16.72
CA GLU A 67 -3.28 -3.49 -16.51
C GLU A 67 -3.39 -2.06 -15.94
N VAL A 68 -2.59 -1.74 -14.92
CA VAL A 68 -2.54 -0.37 -14.37
C VAL A 68 -2.11 0.64 -15.43
N THR A 69 -1.10 0.30 -16.23
CA THR A 69 -0.61 1.17 -17.32
C THR A 69 -1.71 1.40 -18.36
N HIS A 70 -2.38 0.34 -18.80
CA HIS A 70 -3.45 0.39 -19.79
C HIS A 70 -4.63 1.24 -19.31
N ASN A 71 -5.15 0.96 -18.11
CA ASN A 71 -6.28 1.68 -17.54
C ASN A 71 -5.97 3.16 -17.28
N SER A 72 -4.74 3.46 -16.86
CA SER A 72 -4.27 4.83 -16.69
C SER A 72 -4.23 5.59 -18.02
N ASN A 73 -3.79 4.93 -19.10
CA ASN A 73 -3.78 5.52 -20.44
C ASN A 73 -5.19 5.80 -20.99
N ILE A 74 -6.16 4.90 -20.77
CA ILE A 74 -7.57 5.17 -21.10
C ILE A 74 -8.05 6.44 -20.41
N TRP A 75 -7.72 6.60 -19.12
CA TRP A 75 -8.12 7.80 -18.38
C TRP A 75 -7.44 9.07 -18.90
N ILE A 76 -6.14 9.00 -19.22
CA ILE A 76 -5.38 10.12 -19.80
C ILE A 76 -6.04 10.56 -21.10
N GLU A 77 -6.31 9.62 -22.00
CA GLU A 77 -6.89 9.90 -23.31
C GLU A 77 -8.27 10.58 -23.19
N LYS A 78 -9.09 10.13 -22.23
CA LYS A 78 -10.40 10.73 -21.95
C LYS A 78 -10.33 12.14 -21.35
N ASN A 79 -9.25 12.47 -20.65
CA ASN A 79 -9.13 13.73 -19.90
C ASN A 79 -8.11 14.70 -20.48
N LYS A 80 -7.34 14.34 -21.52
CA LYS A 80 -6.27 15.17 -22.08
C LYS A 80 -6.76 16.54 -22.54
N ASN A 81 -7.97 16.62 -23.11
CA ASN A 81 -8.57 17.87 -23.58
C ASN A 81 -8.88 18.88 -22.47
N LYS A 82 -8.89 18.45 -21.20
CA LYS A 82 -9.09 19.34 -20.03
C LYS A 82 -7.81 20.07 -19.64
N TYR A 83 -6.66 19.68 -20.19
CA TYR A 83 -5.38 20.30 -19.92
C TYR A 83 -4.99 21.21 -21.08
N GLY A 84 -4.51 22.41 -20.76
CA GLY A 84 -4.14 23.40 -21.78
C GLY A 84 -2.84 23.09 -22.53
N ARG A 85 -2.09 22.04 -22.17
CA ARG A 85 -0.81 21.68 -22.78
C ARG A 85 -0.76 20.18 -23.05
N GLU A 86 -0.69 19.82 -24.33
CA GLU A 86 -0.62 18.43 -24.78
C GLU A 86 0.58 17.67 -24.21
N ARG A 87 1.72 18.35 -24.07
CA ARG A 87 2.95 17.76 -23.51
C ARG A 87 2.83 17.29 -22.07
N ASP A 88 1.89 17.85 -21.30
CA ASP A 88 1.70 17.49 -19.90
C ASP A 88 0.79 16.24 -19.77
N THR A 89 0.17 15.81 -20.88
CA THR A 89 -0.80 14.71 -20.95
C THR A 89 -0.34 13.54 -21.81
N HIS A 90 0.97 13.35 -21.98
CA HIS A 90 1.49 12.15 -22.65
C HIS A 90 1.05 10.87 -21.94
N LEU A 91 0.81 9.83 -22.74
CA LEU A 91 0.57 8.48 -22.23
C LEU A 91 1.76 8.01 -21.39
N THR A 92 1.50 7.06 -20.48
CA THR A 92 2.49 6.42 -19.63
C THR A 92 2.85 5.04 -20.17
N ASP A 93 4.02 4.54 -19.82
CA ASP A 93 4.44 3.17 -20.09
C ASP A 93 4.71 2.40 -18.77
N VAL A 94 5.00 1.11 -18.90
CA VAL A 94 5.29 0.21 -17.78
C VAL A 94 6.53 0.66 -17.00
N GLN A 95 7.55 1.21 -17.69
CA GLN A 95 8.78 1.66 -17.03
C GLN A 95 8.51 2.90 -16.18
N GLU A 96 7.70 3.83 -16.68
CA GLU A 96 7.30 5.04 -16.00
C GLU A 96 6.42 4.74 -14.78
N ILE A 97 5.50 3.79 -14.88
CA ILE A 97 4.72 3.30 -13.72
C ILE A 97 5.65 2.66 -12.67
N LYS A 98 6.58 1.79 -13.09
CA LYS A 98 7.57 1.20 -12.16
C LYS A 98 8.44 2.28 -11.51
N ALA A 99 8.86 3.29 -12.25
CA ALA A 99 9.63 4.42 -11.75
C ALA A 99 8.81 5.26 -10.73
N ALA A 100 7.54 5.51 -11.00
CA ALA A 100 6.64 6.20 -10.07
C ALA A 100 6.44 5.40 -8.76
N ILE A 101 6.29 4.08 -8.84
CA ILE A 101 6.24 3.21 -7.66
C ILE A 101 7.57 3.26 -6.88
N GLY A 102 8.70 3.23 -7.58
CA GLY A 102 10.03 3.37 -6.98
C GLY A 102 10.18 4.69 -6.21
N ILE A 103 9.71 5.79 -6.77
CA ILE A 103 9.66 7.10 -6.10
C ILE A 103 8.81 7.06 -4.82
N ILE A 104 7.65 6.39 -4.85
CA ILE A 104 6.79 6.23 -3.66
C ILE A 104 7.53 5.44 -2.56
N TYR A 105 8.23 4.36 -2.92
CA TYR A 105 9.04 3.61 -1.97
C TYR A 105 10.18 4.46 -1.38
N MET A 106 10.90 5.20 -2.22
CA MET A 106 11.97 6.09 -1.73
C MET A 106 11.41 7.16 -0.79
N ALA A 107 10.26 7.77 -1.12
CA ALA A 107 9.60 8.72 -0.24
C ALA A 107 9.23 8.10 1.12
N GLY A 108 8.73 6.86 1.12
CA GLY A 108 8.40 6.11 2.33
C GLY A 108 9.62 5.76 3.19
N VAL A 109 10.70 5.27 2.57
CA VAL A 109 11.97 4.95 3.26
C VAL A 109 12.55 6.17 3.96
N MET A 110 12.46 7.33 3.32
CA MET A 110 12.99 8.58 3.86
C MET A 110 12.15 9.15 5.01
N ARG A 111 11.09 8.45 5.45
CA ARG A 111 10.16 8.86 6.53
C ARG A 111 9.62 10.27 6.36
N ASN A 112 9.54 10.74 5.11
CA ASN A 112 9.13 12.10 4.75
C ASN A 112 7.62 12.16 4.47
N SER A 113 6.80 11.33 5.14
CA SER A 113 5.34 11.28 4.96
C SER A 113 4.64 12.60 5.31
N HIS A 114 5.30 13.49 6.06
CA HIS A 114 4.78 14.80 6.49
C HIS A 114 5.45 16.00 5.82
N LYS A 115 6.43 15.79 4.93
CA LYS A 115 7.05 16.89 4.19
C LYS A 115 6.27 17.23 2.94
N ILE A 116 6.40 18.47 2.50
CA ILE A 116 5.81 18.96 1.27
C ILE A 116 6.52 18.21 0.12
N LEU A 117 5.76 17.65 -0.82
CA LEU A 117 6.30 16.86 -1.94
C LEU A 117 7.34 17.65 -2.74
N GLU A 118 7.16 18.97 -2.82
CA GLU A 118 8.03 19.95 -3.42
C GLU A 118 9.43 19.97 -2.80
N ASP A 119 9.55 19.74 -1.49
CA ASP A 119 10.84 19.72 -0.79
C ASP A 119 11.72 18.57 -1.30
N LEU A 120 11.12 17.43 -1.66
CA LEU A 120 11.86 16.28 -2.19
C LEU A 120 12.49 16.58 -3.56
N TRP A 121 11.87 17.49 -4.33
CA TRP A 121 12.33 17.94 -5.65
C TRP A 121 13.06 19.30 -5.61
N ALA A 122 13.37 19.83 -4.41
CA ALA A 122 14.01 21.13 -4.28
C ALA A 122 15.39 21.18 -4.98
N THR A 123 15.71 22.34 -5.55
CA THR A 123 16.97 22.58 -6.29
C THR A 123 17.97 23.44 -5.50
N ASP A 124 17.61 23.86 -4.30
CA ASP A 124 18.40 24.72 -3.40
C ASP A 124 19.47 23.97 -2.61
N GLY A 125 19.72 22.70 -2.95
CA GLY A 125 20.66 21.82 -2.26
C GLY A 125 20.03 21.02 -1.11
N THR A 126 18.75 21.24 -0.78
CA THR A 126 18.04 20.48 0.28
C THR A 126 17.22 19.31 -0.26
N GLY A 127 16.93 19.32 -1.57
CA GLY A 127 16.22 18.26 -2.26
C GLY A 127 17.09 17.02 -2.51
N ILE A 128 16.43 15.94 -2.93
CA ILE A 128 17.09 14.63 -3.10
C ILE A 128 17.17 14.31 -4.58
N GLU A 129 18.40 14.18 -5.08
CA GLU A 129 18.67 14.09 -6.52
C GLU A 129 17.93 12.95 -7.22
N VAL A 130 17.77 11.81 -6.55
CA VAL A 130 17.09 10.63 -7.14
C VAL A 130 15.71 10.99 -7.68
N PHE A 131 14.94 11.83 -6.99
CA PHE A 131 13.57 12.16 -7.38
C PHE A 131 13.53 12.94 -8.71
N ARG A 132 14.35 13.99 -8.82
CA ARG A 132 14.46 14.84 -10.02
C ARG A 132 15.16 14.14 -11.19
N CYS A 133 16.09 13.23 -10.90
CA CYS A 133 16.78 12.42 -11.91
C CYS A 133 15.84 11.35 -12.49
N THR A 134 14.89 10.83 -11.71
CA THR A 134 13.92 9.84 -12.20
C THR A 134 12.81 10.49 -13.04
N MET A 135 12.13 11.53 -12.54
CA MET A 135 11.13 12.27 -13.31
C MET A 135 10.85 13.65 -12.71
N SER A 136 10.22 14.54 -13.49
CA SER A 136 9.82 15.86 -12.96
C SER A 136 8.67 15.74 -11.94
N ILE A 137 8.63 16.64 -10.95
CA ILE A 137 7.52 16.69 -9.97
C ILE A 137 6.16 16.89 -10.64
N LYS A 138 6.11 17.64 -11.75
CA LYS A 138 4.89 17.86 -12.53
C LYS A 138 4.38 16.54 -13.13
N ARG A 139 5.29 15.77 -13.73
CA ARG A 139 4.96 14.45 -14.29
C ARG A 139 4.54 13.48 -13.19
N PHE A 140 5.28 13.43 -12.08
CA PHE A 140 4.92 12.56 -10.95
C PHE A 140 3.51 12.88 -10.40
N LYS A 141 3.21 14.16 -10.13
CA LYS A 141 1.86 14.59 -9.71
C LYS A 141 0.77 14.26 -10.73
N PHE A 142 1.08 14.38 -12.01
CA PHE A 142 0.17 14.00 -13.08
C PHE A 142 -0.12 12.50 -13.05
N LEU A 143 0.92 11.65 -13.01
CA LEU A 143 0.76 10.19 -12.95
C LEU A 143 -0.04 9.74 -11.72
N LEU A 144 0.23 10.30 -10.54
CA LEU A 144 -0.55 10.00 -9.33
C LEU A 144 -2.05 10.30 -9.48
N ARG A 145 -2.41 11.34 -10.26
CA ARG A 145 -3.81 11.68 -10.54
C ARG A 145 -4.44 10.73 -11.58
N CYS A 146 -3.63 10.26 -12.53
CA CYS A 146 -4.06 9.43 -13.64
C CYS A 146 -4.14 7.94 -13.30
N LEU A 147 -3.48 7.49 -12.22
CA LEU A 147 -3.35 6.08 -11.87
C LEU A 147 -4.71 5.39 -11.72
N ARG A 148 -4.99 4.38 -12.55
CA ARG A 148 -6.21 3.56 -12.47
C ARG A 148 -5.86 2.09 -12.36
N PHE A 149 -6.71 1.36 -11.62
CA PHE A 149 -6.59 -0.07 -11.38
C PHE A 149 -7.74 -0.86 -12.01
N ASP A 150 -8.67 -0.16 -12.66
CA ASP A 150 -9.86 -0.70 -13.30
C ASP A 150 -10.18 0.09 -14.57
N ASP A 151 -10.87 -0.57 -15.50
CA ASP A 151 -11.36 0.09 -16.69
C ASP A 151 -12.56 1.00 -16.35
N VAL A 152 -12.35 2.29 -16.57
CA VAL A 152 -13.35 3.34 -16.32
C VAL A 152 -14.59 3.23 -17.20
N THR A 153 -14.53 2.48 -18.30
CA THR A 153 -15.65 2.30 -19.26
C THR A 153 -16.62 1.22 -18.81
N THR A 154 -16.14 0.15 -18.17
CA THR A 154 -16.97 -0.97 -17.70
C THR A 154 -17.56 -0.75 -16.31
N ARG A 155 -17.23 0.38 -15.66
CA ARG A 155 -17.67 0.69 -14.30
C ARG A 155 -19.18 0.85 -14.15
N GLN A 156 -19.89 1.21 -15.22
CA GLN A 156 -21.35 1.34 -15.19
C GLN A 156 -22.08 -0.01 -15.26
N GLU A 157 -21.39 -1.09 -15.62
CA GLU A 157 -21.96 -2.44 -15.78
C GLU A 157 -21.81 -3.32 -14.53
N ARG A 158 -21.21 -2.80 -13.45
CA ARG A 158 -21.02 -3.48 -12.16
C ARG A 158 -22.02 -2.97 -11.11
#